data_AF-A0A848T6N2-F1
#
_entry.id   AF-A0A848T6N2-F1
#
_cell.length_a   1.000
_cell.length_b   1.000
_cell.length_c   1.000
_cell.angle_alpha   90.00
_cell.angle_beta   90.00
_cell.angle_gamma   90.00
#
_symmetry.space_group_name_H-M   'P 1'
#
loop_
_entity.id
_entity.type
_entity.pdbx_description
1 polymer ?
#
loop_
_entity_poly.entity_id
_entity_poly.type
_entity_poly.pdbx_seq_one_letter_code
_entity_poly.pdbx_strand_id
1 'polypeptide(L)'
;MPRDVISAMSRRSFLSTTAGASLIALHPFSARAAAGQAHLRIMETTDLHVHVWPYDYYSDKPVDTVGLARTAAHIADIRAEATNSMLIDNGDFLQGNPMGDYIAYERGMNDGDMHPIITAMNTVGFDASTLGNHEFNYGLDFLMKSLAGADFPVVSANVVKERGAGPTADSTLIPPYVILDRELTDGAGETHSIRVGLIGFVPPQIMNWDRKHLEGNVTTRDILETARAYVPQMREEGADIIIALSHSGIGSADETDMMENASVPLAAVDGIDALLTGHNHLVFPSPTFAEYAAVDADAGLIHGKPATMGGFWGSHLGVIDLMLEREAGEWRVVNQSVETRPISKRNEDRSITALVESDDTVLAATEPVHDETLEYVRTAVGKTAAPLHSYFALVADDPSVQIVSQAQTWYISEMMKGTEYEGLPILSAAAPFKAGGRGGPDYFTDVPAGDVAIKNVADLYLYPNTVRAVKVTGAEVKDWLERSAGMFNQVERDGDEQYLLN
;
A
#
# COMPACT_ATOMS: atom_id res chain seq x y z
N MET A 1 -57.85 40.41 36.77
CA MET A 1 -57.62 39.92 35.40
C MET A 1 -57.02 41.06 34.60
N PRO A 2 -55.80 40.90 34.07
CA PRO A 2 -55.66 40.39 32.71
C PRO A 2 -54.70 39.19 32.62
N ARG A 3 -54.77 38.53 31.46
CA ARG A 3 -54.30 37.18 31.15
C ARG A 3 -52.80 37.14 30.85
N ASP A 4 -52.14 36.11 31.36
CA ASP A 4 -50.83 35.63 30.93
C ASP A 4 -50.85 35.22 29.45
N VAL A 5 -49.83 35.64 28.70
CA VAL A 5 -49.52 35.11 27.37
C VAL A 5 -48.18 34.38 27.49
N ILE A 6 -48.25 33.06 27.70
CA ILE A 6 -47.10 32.17 27.52
C ILE A 6 -46.89 32.02 26.02
N SER A 7 -45.83 32.61 25.50
CA SER A 7 -45.35 32.37 24.13
C SER A 7 -44.88 30.92 24.03
N ALA A 8 -45.65 30.09 23.34
CA ALA A 8 -45.25 28.72 23.03
C ALA A 8 -44.03 28.72 22.09
N MET A 9 -42.87 28.30 22.59
CA MET A 9 -41.74 27.94 21.74
C MET A 9 -42.18 26.82 20.80
N SER A 10 -42.11 27.07 19.50
CA SER A 10 -42.43 26.03 18.51
C SER A 10 -41.29 25.00 18.44
N ARG A 11 -41.60 23.73 18.17
CA ARG A 11 -40.60 22.66 17.98
C ARG A 11 -39.53 23.01 16.92
N ARG A 12 -39.78 23.97 16.03
CA ARG A 12 -38.80 24.45 15.04
C ARG A 12 -37.74 25.40 15.62
N SER A 13 -38.00 26.11 16.72
CA SER A 13 -37.03 27.03 17.31
C SER A 13 -36.07 26.36 18.31
N PHE A 14 -36.32 25.10 18.68
CA PHE A 14 -35.39 24.31 19.51
C PHE A 14 -34.34 23.58 18.66
N LEU A 15 -34.62 23.34 17.37
CA LEU A 15 -33.72 22.65 16.44
C LEU A 15 -32.78 23.60 15.68
N SER A 16 -32.96 24.93 15.79
CA SER A 16 -32.11 25.90 15.08
C SER A 16 -30.99 26.51 15.93
N THR A 17 -30.82 26.09 17.18
CA THR A 17 -29.77 26.60 18.09
C THR A 17 -28.76 25.52 18.52
N THR A 18 -28.82 24.32 17.92
CA THR A 18 -27.90 23.20 18.18
C THR A 18 -27.17 22.72 16.92
N ALA A 19 -27.20 23.50 15.83
CA ALA A 19 -26.32 23.30 14.68
C ALA A 19 -24.99 24.03 14.95
N GLY A 20 -24.06 23.36 15.63
CA GLY A 20 -22.74 23.94 15.93
C GLY A 20 -21.93 23.26 17.04
N ALA A 21 -22.48 22.26 17.72
CA ALA A 21 -21.70 21.36 18.56
C ALA A 21 -21.99 19.94 18.11
N SER A 22 -21.19 19.43 17.16
CA SER A 22 -21.05 18.00 16.97
C SER A 22 -20.66 17.45 18.34
N LEU A 23 -21.53 16.67 18.98
CA LEU A 23 -21.16 15.87 20.14
C LEU A 23 -20.10 14.89 19.64
N ILE A 24 -18.82 15.25 19.81
CA ILE A 24 -17.70 14.34 19.59
C ILE A 24 -17.88 13.23 20.63
N ALA A 25 -18.40 12.09 20.20
CA ALA A 25 -18.56 10.94 21.06
C ALA A 25 -17.18 10.33 21.28
N LEU A 26 -16.65 10.44 22.50
CA LEU A 26 -15.40 9.79 22.89
C LEU A 26 -15.45 8.29 22.59
N HIS A 27 -14.38 7.75 22.00
CA HIS A 27 -14.25 6.32 21.73
C HIS A 27 -14.51 5.49 23.00
N PRO A 28 -15.17 4.32 22.93
CA PRO A 28 -15.48 3.52 24.12
C PRO A 28 -14.27 3.20 25.01
N PHE A 29 -13.07 3.04 24.44
CA PHE A 29 -11.85 2.87 25.22
C PHE A 29 -11.51 4.15 25.98
N SER A 30 -11.46 5.31 25.32
CA SER A 30 -11.24 6.61 25.98
C SER A 30 -12.26 6.88 27.08
N ALA A 31 -13.53 6.54 26.86
CA ALA A 31 -14.60 6.76 27.84
C ALA A 31 -14.56 5.80 29.04
N ARG A 32 -13.91 4.64 28.91
CA ARG A 32 -13.84 3.59 29.95
C ARG A 32 -12.48 3.51 30.64
N ALA A 33 -11.45 4.18 30.11
CA ALA A 33 -10.13 4.19 30.69
C ALA A 33 -10.19 4.71 32.14
N ALA A 34 -9.62 3.94 33.07
CA ALA A 34 -9.45 4.34 34.46
C ALA A 34 -8.10 5.06 34.67
N ALA A 35 -7.82 5.49 35.91
CA ALA A 35 -6.48 5.94 36.28
C ALA A 35 -5.45 4.83 36.03
N GLY A 36 -4.31 5.18 35.44
CA GLY A 36 -3.29 4.20 35.03
C GLY A 36 -3.67 3.35 33.80
N GLN A 37 -4.80 3.62 33.15
CA GLN A 37 -5.15 3.02 31.86
C GLN A 37 -5.23 4.10 30.78
N ALA A 38 -4.63 3.84 29.62
CA ALA A 38 -4.60 4.77 28.50
C ALA A 38 -5.07 4.09 27.22
N HIS A 39 -5.85 4.84 26.43
CA HIS A 39 -6.25 4.42 25.10
C HIS A 39 -5.26 4.99 24.07
N LEU A 40 -4.58 4.12 23.32
CA LEU A 40 -3.69 4.49 22.21
C LEU A 40 -4.28 3.98 20.90
N ARG A 41 -4.53 4.89 19.96
CA ARG A 41 -5.00 4.55 18.60
C ARG A 41 -3.84 4.55 17.63
N ILE A 42 -3.55 3.42 17.00
CA ILE A 42 -2.52 3.29 15.97
C ILE A 42 -3.23 3.25 14.63
N MET A 43 -2.91 4.22 13.77
CA MET A 43 -3.44 4.35 12.42
C MET A 43 -2.40 3.88 11.41
N GLU A 44 -2.84 3.17 10.39
CA GLU A 44 -1.98 2.51 9.42
C GLU A 44 -2.39 2.83 7.99
N THR A 45 -1.40 3.21 7.19
CA THR A 45 -1.46 3.12 5.73
C THR A 45 -0.44 2.10 5.24
N THR A 46 -0.65 1.54 4.06
CA THR A 46 0.30 0.68 3.37
C THR A 46 0.03 0.76 1.86
N ASP A 47 1.02 0.40 1.05
CA ASP A 47 0.87 0.27 -0.41
C ASP A 47 0.32 1.55 -1.04
N LEU A 48 0.76 2.72 -0.57
CA LEU A 48 0.25 4.03 -1.05
C LEU A 48 0.57 4.24 -2.54
N HIS A 49 1.71 3.73 -3.02
CA HIS A 49 2.08 3.76 -4.44
C HIS A 49 1.93 5.16 -5.09
N VAL A 50 2.32 6.21 -4.37
CA VAL A 50 2.22 7.62 -4.78
C VAL A 50 0.77 8.08 -5.09
N HIS A 51 -0.26 7.35 -4.65
CA HIS A 51 -1.65 7.81 -4.75
C HIS A 51 -1.94 8.88 -3.69
N VAL A 52 -1.40 10.08 -3.90
CA VAL A 52 -1.67 11.24 -3.05
C VAL A 52 -3.06 11.81 -3.36
N TRP A 53 -3.35 11.97 -4.65
CA TRP A 53 -4.58 12.58 -5.15
C TRP A 53 -5.67 11.54 -5.43
N PRO A 54 -6.96 11.91 -5.28
CA PRO A 54 -8.09 11.11 -5.75
C PRO A 54 -8.22 11.20 -7.29
N TYR A 55 -7.18 10.75 -7.99
CA TYR A 55 -7.02 10.93 -9.42
C TYR A 55 -6.37 9.69 -10.07
N ASP A 56 -6.94 9.25 -11.18
CA ASP A 56 -6.35 8.21 -12.03
C ASP A 56 -5.67 8.89 -13.22
N TYR A 57 -4.34 8.92 -13.18
CA TYR A 57 -3.52 9.54 -14.23
C TYR A 57 -3.52 8.75 -15.55
N TYR A 58 -3.83 7.45 -15.52
CA TYR A 58 -3.88 6.62 -16.72
C TYR A 58 -5.16 6.95 -17.52
N SER A 59 -6.30 7.06 -16.82
CA SER A 59 -7.57 7.47 -17.45
C SER A 59 -7.80 8.99 -17.46
N ASP A 60 -6.90 9.77 -16.87
CA ASP A 60 -6.90 11.25 -16.84
C ASP A 60 -8.22 11.82 -16.31
N LYS A 61 -8.67 11.29 -15.15
CA LYS A 61 -9.90 11.74 -14.48
C LYS A 61 -9.83 11.58 -12.95
N PRO A 62 -10.62 12.38 -12.19
CA PRO A 62 -10.82 12.15 -10.76
C PRO A 62 -11.49 10.80 -10.49
N VAL A 63 -11.13 10.18 -9.36
CA VAL A 63 -11.71 8.92 -8.87
C VAL A 63 -11.87 8.96 -7.35
N ASP A 64 -12.96 8.39 -6.84
CA ASP A 64 -13.29 8.43 -5.40
C ASP A 64 -12.65 7.30 -4.58
N THR A 65 -11.96 6.36 -5.23
CA THR A 65 -11.51 5.09 -4.61
C THR A 65 -10.07 5.10 -4.09
N VAL A 66 -9.31 6.17 -4.32
CA VAL A 66 -7.89 6.29 -3.95
C VAL A 66 -7.58 7.67 -3.39
N GLY A 67 -6.39 7.81 -2.80
CA GLY A 67 -5.80 9.10 -2.46
C GLY A 67 -5.56 9.25 -0.96
N LEU A 68 -4.29 9.41 -0.57
CA LEU A 68 -3.88 9.77 0.79
C LEU A 68 -4.57 11.06 1.26
N ALA A 69 -4.86 12.01 0.36
CA ALA A 69 -5.61 13.22 0.70
C ALA A 69 -7.01 12.90 1.25
N ARG A 70 -7.69 11.86 0.76
CA ARG A 70 -8.98 11.41 1.34
C ARG A 70 -8.78 10.65 2.63
N THR A 71 -7.78 9.78 2.70
CA THR A 71 -7.43 9.06 3.94
C THR A 71 -7.09 10.03 5.08
N ALA A 72 -6.49 11.18 4.77
CA ALA A 72 -6.15 12.23 5.72
C ALA A 72 -7.36 12.78 6.46
N ALA A 73 -8.57 12.76 5.88
CA ALA A 73 -9.79 13.14 6.58
C ALA A 73 -10.11 12.18 7.74
N HIS A 74 -9.99 10.86 7.52
CA HIS A 74 -10.14 9.87 8.59
C HIS A 74 -9.08 10.05 9.69
N ILE A 75 -7.84 10.36 9.29
CA ILE A 75 -6.73 10.61 10.23
C ILE A 75 -7.03 11.85 11.09
N ALA A 76 -7.51 12.93 10.47
CA ALA A 76 -7.90 14.15 11.18
C ALA A 76 -9.07 13.91 12.14
N ASP A 77 -10.09 13.16 11.72
CA ASP A 77 -11.23 12.79 12.57
C ASP A 77 -10.79 11.96 13.78
N ILE A 78 -9.93 10.95 13.57
CA ILE A 78 -9.39 10.14 14.67
C ILE A 78 -8.58 11.02 15.64
N ARG A 79 -7.72 11.91 15.14
CA ARG A 79 -6.94 12.82 16.00
C ARG A 79 -7.80 13.80 16.77
N ALA A 80 -8.97 14.19 16.25
CA ALA A 80 -9.93 15.02 16.96
C ALA A 80 -10.66 14.27 18.08
N GLU A 81 -10.82 12.95 17.95
CA GLU A 81 -11.52 12.06 18.89
C GLU A 81 -10.60 11.36 19.90
N ALA A 82 -9.32 11.20 19.56
CA ALA A 82 -8.35 10.43 20.31
C ALA A 82 -7.48 11.33 21.19
N THR A 83 -7.33 10.94 22.45
CA THR A 83 -6.37 11.59 23.35
C THR A 83 -4.93 11.24 22.97
N ASN A 84 -4.71 10.00 22.54
CA ASN A 84 -3.40 9.50 22.14
C ASN A 84 -3.53 8.76 20.81
N SER A 85 -2.71 9.13 19.83
CA SER A 85 -2.71 8.49 18.52
C SER A 85 -1.33 8.47 17.89
N MET A 86 -1.06 7.48 17.06
CA MET A 86 0.12 7.40 16.20
C MET A 86 -0.30 7.06 14.78
N LEU A 87 0.37 7.65 13.78
CA LEU A 87 0.16 7.36 12.36
C LEU A 87 1.42 6.74 11.79
N ILE A 88 1.30 5.54 11.24
CA ILE A 88 2.44 4.76 10.75
C ILE A 88 2.13 4.27 9.34
N ASP A 89 3.13 4.31 8.46
CA ASP A 89 3.03 3.71 7.14
C ASP A 89 3.80 2.38 7.10
N ASN A 90 3.24 1.38 6.43
CA ASN A 90 3.80 0.05 6.31
C ASN A 90 4.41 -0.22 4.92
N GLY A 91 5.08 0.75 4.30
CA GLY A 91 5.87 0.55 3.07
C GLY A 91 5.07 0.58 1.77
N ASP A 92 5.80 0.48 0.65
CA ASP A 92 5.32 0.62 -0.73
C ASP A 92 4.63 1.98 -1.00
N PHE A 93 5.25 3.06 -0.56
CA PHE A 93 4.79 4.41 -0.84
C PHE A 93 5.41 5.02 -2.10
N LEU A 94 6.59 4.54 -2.55
CA LEU A 94 7.45 5.28 -3.48
C LEU A 94 7.19 5.06 -4.98
N GLN A 95 6.91 3.83 -5.42
CA GLN A 95 6.65 3.50 -6.82
C GLN A 95 5.19 3.11 -6.99
N GLY A 96 4.51 3.48 -8.09
CA GLY A 96 3.28 2.77 -8.49
C GLY A 96 2.27 3.52 -9.36
N ASN A 97 2.28 4.85 -9.41
CA ASN A 97 1.50 5.63 -10.37
C ASN A 97 2.37 6.64 -11.14
N PRO A 98 1.83 7.29 -12.20
CA PRO A 98 2.62 8.16 -13.07
C PRO A 98 3.28 9.36 -12.38
N MET A 99 2.79 9.79 -11.21
CA MET A 99 3.45 10.83 -10.43
C MET A 99 4.83 10.35 -9.94
N GLY A 100 4.93 9.13 -9.45
CA GLY A 100 6.23 8.54 -9.05
C GLY A 100 7.17 8.37 -10.23
N ASP A 101 6.67 7.82 -11.33
CA ASP A 101 7.46 7.57 -12.54
C ASP A 101 7.96 8.87 -13.19
N TYR A 102 7.14 9.92 -13.19
CA TYR A 102 7.54 11.25 -13.66
C TYR A 102 8.74 11.79 -12.87
N ILE A 103 8.71 11.67 -11.54
CA ILE A 103 9.83 12.09 -10.68
C ILE A 103 11.07 11.24 -10.94
N ALA A 104 10.91 9.92 -11.06
CA ALA A 104 12.04 9.00 -11.18
C ALA A 104 12.75 9.08 -12.55
N TYR A 105 12.00 9.20 -13.64
CA TYR A 105 12.52 9.00 -14.99
C TYR A 105 12.59 10.26 -15.86
N GLU A 106 11.73 11.26 -15.61
CA GLU A 106 11.66 12.47 -16.45
C GLU A 106 12.20 13.72 -15.74
N ARG A 107 11.60 14.08 -14.59
CA ARG A 107 12.00 15.26 -13.81
C ARG A 107 13.35 15.04 -13.10
N GLY A 108 13.54 13.83 -12.57
CA GLY A 108 14.66 13.50 -11.69
C GLY A 108 14.52 14.12 -10.29
N MET A 109 15.48 13.77 -9.43
CA MET A 109 15.65 14.38 -8.10
C MET A 109 17.12 14.71 -7.84
N ASN A 110 17.37 15.96 -7.47
CA ASN A 110 18.65 16.42 -6.95
C ASN A 110 18.69 16.24 -5.43
N ASP A 111 19.89 16.36 -4.84
CA ASP A 111 20.05 16.35 -3.38
C ASP A 111 19.27 17.52 -2.75
N GLY A 112 18.38 17.19 -1.80
CA GLY A 112 17.53 18.15 -1.12
C GLY A 112 16.17 18.40 -1.78
N ASP A 113 15.91 17.83 -2.97
CA ASP A 113 14.57 17.83 -3.54
C ASP A 113 13.63 16.93 -2.72
N MET A 114 12.37 17.33 -2.59
CA MET A 114 11.35 16.56 -1.89
C MET A 114 10.55 15.69 -2.86
N HIS A 115 10.43 14.39 -2.58
CA HIS A 115 9.53 13.52 -3.33
C HIS A 115 8.07 13.84 -2.96
N PRO A 116 7.12 13.92 -3.91
CA PRO A 116 5.73 14.31 -3.63
C PRO A 116 5.03 13.44 -2.58
N ILE A 117 5.27 12.13 -2.57
CA ILE A 117 4.71 11.27 -1.52
C ILE A 117 5.26 11.62 -0.13
N ILE A 118 6.54 11.97 -0.01
CA ILE A 118 7.16 12.37 1.26
C ILE A 118 6.62 13.75 1.68
N THR A 119 6.45 14.69 0.74
CA THR A 119 5.74 15.95 1.01
C THR A 119 4.36 15.71 1.60
N ALA A 120 3.58 14.80 0.99
CA ALA A 120 2.24 14.46 1.46
C ALA A 120 2.28 13.81 2.85
N MET A 121 3.17 12.84 3.08
CA MET A 121 3.32 12.17 4.37
C MET A 121 3.79 13.12 5.48
N ASN A 122 4.74 14.03 5.20
CA ASN A 122 5.12 15.08 6.16
C ASN A 122 3.95 16.02 6.47
N THR A 123 3.16 16.38 5.45
CA THR A 123 1.97 17.25 5.61
C THR A 123 0.89 16.59 6.48
N VAL A 124 0.64 15.29 6.26
CA VAL A 124 -0.28 14.50 7.10
C VAL A 124 0.31 14.28 8.50
N GLY A 125 1.64 14.25 8.64
CA GLY A 125 2.34 14.11 9.91
C GLY A 125 2.42 12.65 10.35
N PHE A 126 3.09 11.81 9.56
CA PHE A 126 3.42 10.44 9.96
C PHE A 126 4.43 10.41 11.12
N ASP A 127 4.30 9.43 12.01
CA ASP A 127 5.20 9.20 13.14
C ASP A 127 6.39 8.30 12.77
N ALA A 128 6.19 7.40 11.81
CA ALA A 128 7.22 6.49 11.28
C ALA A 128 6.72 5.81 10.00
N SER A 129 7.66 5.16 9.29
CA SER A 129 7.35 4.24 8.19
C SER A 129 8.35 3.07 8.15
N THR A 130 8.08 2.07 7.32
CA THR A 130 9.06 1.06 6.90
C THR A 130 9.24 1.07 5.38
N LEU A 131 10.17 0.27 4.89
CA LEU A 131 10.29 -0.01 3.47
C LEU A 131 9.37 -1.17 3.11
N GLY A 132 8.90 -1.17 1.87
CA GLY A 132 8.38 -2.31 1.15
C GLY A 132 9.25 -2.65 -0.06
N ASN A 133 8.79 -3.54 -0.93
CA ASN A 133 9.57 -3.96 -2.09
C ASN A 133 9.64 -2.88 -3.17
N HIS A 134 8.62 -2.05 -3.30
CA HIS A 134 8.54 -1.02 -4.34
C HIS A 134 9.42 0.20 -4.05
N GLU A 135 9.95 0.35 -2.83
CA GLU A 135 10.99 1.36 -2.52
C GLU A 135 12.30 1.14 -3.30
N PHE A 136 12.58 -0.07 -3.80
CA PHE A 136 13.83 -0.41 -4.46
C PHE A 136 13.80 -0.25 -6.00
N ASN A 137 12.63 -0.03 -6.59
CA ASN A 137 12.42 -0.07 -8.04
C ASN A 137 13.16 0.99 -8.85
N TYR A 138 13.47 2.12 -8.23
CA TYR A 138 14.23 3.22 -8.84
C TYR A 138 15.72 3.20 -8.44
N GLY A 139 16.13 2.23 -7.61
CA GLY A 139 17.49 2.05 -7.13
C GLY A 139 17.80 2.76 -5.81
N LEU A 140 18.88 2.30 -5.16
CA LEU A 140 19.25 2.72 -3.80
C LEU A 140 19.54 4.22 -3.69
N ASP A 141 20.16 4.84 -4.71
CA ASP A 141 20.45 6.28 -4.68
C ASP A 141 19.16 7.12 -4.66
N PHE A 142 18.20 6.79 -5.52
CA PHE A 142 16.90 7.46 -5.56
C PHE A 142 16.10 7.24 -4.27
N LEU A 143 16.12 6.01 -3.74
CA LEU A 143 15.52 5.70 -2.43
C LEU A 143 16.11 6.60 -1.34
N MET A 144 17.45 6.61 -1.19
CA MET A 144 18.09 7.39 -0.13
C MET A 144 17.83 8.91 -0.27
N LYS A 145 17.79 9.44 -1.49
CA LYS A 145 17.39 10.84 -1.74
C LYS A 145 15.96 11.12 -1.34
N SER A 146 15.04 10.21 -1.66
CA SER A 146 13.63 10.34 -1.30
C SER A 146 13.44 10.33 0.22
N LEU A 147 14.09 9.39 0.92
CA LEU A 147 14.01 9.26 2.38
C LEU A 147 14.64 10.44 3.12
N ALA A 148 15.62 11.13 2.53
CA ALA A 148 16.28 12.27 3.17
C ALA A 148 15.33 13.44 3.47
N GLY A 149 14.17 13.50 2.80
CA GLY A 149 13.15 14.51 3.04
C GLY A 149 12.10 14.14 4.11
N ALA A 150 12.11 12.91 4.64
CA ALA A 150 11.11 12.47 5.61
C ALA A 150 11.32 13.14 6.98
N ASP A 151 10.26 13.73 7.54
CA ASP A 151 10.27 14.31 8.89
C ASP A 151 10.06 13.23 9.99
N PHE A 152 10.00 11.97 9.57
CA PHE A 152 9.76 10.80 10.40
C PHE A 152 10.82 9.71 10.13
N PRO A 153 11.14 8.87 11.12
CA PRO A 153 12.05 7.75 10.93
C PRO A 153 11.45 6.71 9.97
N VAL A 154 12.30 6.19 9.08
CA VAL A 154 12.01 5.01 8.27
C VAL A 154 12.93 3.89 8.73
N VAL A 155 12.36 2.70 8.98
CA VAL A 155 13.09 1.55 9.56
C VAL A 155 12.98 0.31 8.69
N SER A 156 14.02 -0.53 8.67
CA SER A 156 14.02 -1.83 7.99
C SER A 156 15.14 -2.71 8.53
N ALA A 157 14.79 -3.77 9.26
CA ALA A 157 15.71 -4.62 10.00
C ALA A 157 16.42 -5.67 9.16
N ASN A 158 15.80 -6.15 8.08
CA ASN A 158 16.29 -7.30 7.33
C ASN A 158 16.98 -6.94 5.99
N VAL A 159 17.25 -5.67 5.71
CA VAL A 159 18.02 -5.21 4.53
C VAL A 159 19.41 -4.77 4.96
N VAL A 160 20.42 -5.51 4.50
CA VAL A 160 21.76 -5.52 5.09
C VAL A 160 22.81 -5.12 4.07
N LYS A 161 23.62 -4.10 4.36
CA LYS A 161 24.80 -3.72 3.57
C LYS A 161 25.97 -4.66 3.85
N GLU A 162 26.22 -4.95 5.13
CA GLU A 162 27.30 -5.84 5.56
C GLU A 162 26.80 -6.82 6.62
N ARG A 163 26.92 -8.13 6.35
CA ARG A 163 26.47 -9.17 7.29
C ARG A 163 27.49 -9.38 8.41
N GLY A 164 27.02 -9.30 9.65
CA GLY A 164 27.73 -9.71 10.84
C GLY A 164 27.43 -11.15 11.24
N ALA A 165 27.87 -11.53 12.44
CA ALA A 165 27.71 -12.88 12.99
C ALA A 165 26.24 -13.28 13.23
N GLY A 166 25.34 -12.30 13.34
CA GLY A 166 23.89 -12.47 13.49
C GLY A 166 23.17 -11.16 13.17
N PRO A 167 21.83 -11.14 13.16
CA PRO A 167 21.06 -9.96 12.71
C PRO A 167 21.45 -8.67 13.44
N THR A 168 21.59 -8.69 14.77
CA THR A 168 21.95 -7.51 15.57
C THR A 168 23.40 -7.04 15.40
N ALA A 169 24.24 -7.80 14.69
CA ALA A 169 25.62 -7.45 14.36
C ALA A 169 25.78 -6.97 12.91
N ASP A 170 24.69 -6.87 12.15
CA ASP A 170 24.72 -6.39 10.77
C ASP A 170 24.87 -4.86 10.69
N SER A 171 25.44 -4.41 9.57
CA SER A 171 25.28 -3.03 9.11
C SER A 171 24.09 -2.98 8.16
N THR A 172 22.94 -2.51 8.64
CA THR A 172 21.71 -2.40 7.85
C THR A 172 21.72 -1.20 6.90
N LEU A 173 20.90 -1.23 5.85
CA LEU A 173 20.79 -0.15 4.87
C LEU A 173 20.37 1.17 5.55
N ILE A 174 19.27 1.11 6.29
CA ILE A 174 18.71 2.14 7.16
C ILE A 174 18.54 1.55 8.58
N PRO A 175 18.23 2.34 9.63
CA PRO A 175 18.07 1.80 10.99
C PRO A 175 17.09 0.62 11.05
N PRO A 176 17.38 -0.45 11.83
CA PRO A 176 16.55 -1.64 11.86
C PRO A 176 15.19 -1.42 12.54
N TYR A 177 15.20 -0.58 13.58
CA TYR A 177 14.04 -0.20 14.39
C TYR A 177 14.26 1.21 14.95
N VAL A 178 13.20 1.77 15.54
CA VAL A 178 13.24 2.99 16.34
C VAL A 178 12.42 2.77 17.62
N ILE A 179 12.86 3.34 18.74
CA ILE A 179 12.05 3.41 19.96
C ILE A 179 11.64 4.87 20.13
N LEU A 180 10.35 5.14 19.97
CA LEU A 180 9.78 6.48 20.08
C LEU A 180 9.41 6.76 21.53
N ASP A 181 10.04 7.77 22.13
CA ASP A 181 9.57 8.33 23.39
C ASP A 181 8.30 9.17 23.11
N ARG A 182 7.22 8.82 23.80
CA ARG A 182 5.89 9.43 23.67
C ARG A 182 5.31 9.69 25.06
N GLU A 183 4.33 10.57 25.09
CA GLU A 183 3.54 10.85 26.29
C GLU A 183 2.12 10.35 26.07
N LEU A 184 1.59 9.58 27.01
CA LEU A 184 0.21 9.11 27.02
C LEU A 184 -0.55 9.77 28.14
N THR A 185 -1.71 10.32 27.81
CA THR A 185 -2.69 10.76 28.79
C THR A 185 -3.64 9.61 29.12
N ASP A 186 -3.71 9.27 30.41
CA ASP A 186 -4.57 8.20 30.93
C ASP A 186 -6.03 8.65 31.14
N GLY A 187 -6.88 7.73 31.57
CA GLY A 187 -8.30 7.99 31.81
C GLY A 187 -8.59 8.97 32.95
N ALA A 188 -7.62 9.25 33.82
CA ALA A 188 -7.71 10.29 34.85
C ALA A 188 -7.24 11.67 34.36
N GLY A 189 -6.71 11.75 33.14
CA GLY A 189 -6.13 12.96 32.56
C GLY A 189 -4.68 13.21 32.99
N GLU A 190 -4.01 12.23 33.59
CA GLU A 190 -2.60 12.31 33.93
C GLU A 190 -1.74 11.85 32.75
N THR A 191 -0.66 12.58 32.48
CA THR A 191 0.28 12.27 31.39
C THR A 191 1.46 11.47 31.92
N HIS A 192 1.81 10.38 31.23
CA HIS A 192 2.93 9.50 31.57
C HIS A 192 3.71 9.12 30.31
N SER A 193 5.02 8.92 30.45
CA SER A 193 5.87 8.46 29.35
C SER A 193 5.53 7.03 28.92
N ILE A 194 5.65 6.75 27.63
CA ILE A 194 5.70 5.41 27.02
C ILE A 194 6.81 5.37 25.97
N ARG A 195 7.41 4.19 25.79
CA ARG A 195 8.43 3.94 24.77
C ARG A 195 7.90 2.92 23.77
N VAL A 196 7.60 3.38 22.56
CA VAL A 196 6.99 2.55 21.50
C VAL A 196 8.07 2.13 20.51
N GLY A 197 8.40 0.84 20.51
CA GLY A 197 9.33 0.23 19.56
C GLY A 197 8.66 -0.08 18.23
N LEU A 198 9.25 0.36 17.12
CA LEU A 198 8.79 0.06 15.76
C LEU A 198 9.92 -0.62 15.00
N ILE A 199 9.67 -1.82 14.49
CA ILE A 199 10.65 -2.63 13.73
C ILE A 199 10.11 -2.99 12.35
N GLY A 200 10.90 -2.76 11.31
CA GLY A 200 10.46 -2.90 9.91
C GLY A 200 11.00 -4.13 9.19
N PHE A 201 10.21 -4.70 8.28
CA PHE A 201 10.60 -5.86 7.48
C PHE A 201 10.08 -5.77 6.05
N VAL A 202 10.93 -6.16 5.09
CA VAL A 202 10.57 -6.31 3.66
C VAL A 202 10.59 -7.78 3.23
N PRO A 203 9.89 -8.18 2.16
CA PRO A 203 9.99 -9.52 1.61
C PRO A 203 11.42 -9.77 1.13
N PRO A 204 12.10 -10.86 1.54
CA PRO A 204 13.48 -11.10 1.14
C PRO A 204 13.70 -11.23 -0.37
N GLN A 205 12.61 -11.51 -1.11
CA GLN A 205 12.52 -11.63 -2.56
C GLN A 205 12.90 -10.35 -3.33
N ILE A 206 13.01 -9.19 -2.68
CA ILE A 206 13.54 -7.97 -3.32
C ILE A 206 14.89 -8.21 -4.00
N MET A 207 15.71 -9.14 -3.48
CA MET A 207 16.98 -9.51 -4.08
C MET A 207 16.85 -10.17 -5.46
N ASN A 208 15.67 -10.73 -5.76
CA ASN A 208 15.34 -11.30 -7.06
C ASN A 208 14.64 -10.26 -7.95
N TRP A 209 13.62 -9.58 -7.43
CA TRP A 209 12.79 -8.64 -8.18
C TRP A 209 13.57 -7.39 -8.61
N ASP A 210 14.37 -6.84 -7.70
CA ASP A 210 15.14 -5.61 -7.89
C ASP A 210 16.65 -5.87 -7.99
N ARG A 211 17.04 -7.10 -8.35
CA ARG A 211 18.44 -7.54 -8.47
C ARG A 211 19.34 -6.51 -9.18
N LYS A 212 18.84 -5.91 -10.26
CA LYS A 212 19.56 -4.90 -11.07
C LYS A 212 20.02 -3.68 -10.26
N HIS A 213 19.33 -3.38 -9.17
CA HIS A 213 19.61 -2.27 -8.27
C HIS A 213 20.33 -2.68 -6.98
N LEU A 214 20.17 -3.93 -6.54
CA LEU A 214 20.59 -4.38 -5.21
C LEU A 214 21.85 -5.24 -5.21
N GLU A 215 22.11 -5.99 -6.28
CA GLU A 215 23.24 -6.92 -6.35
C GLU A 215 24.58 -6.21 -6.12
N GLY A 216 25.35 -6.72 -5.16
CA GLY A 216 26.65 -6.16 -4.77
C GLY A 216 26.60 -5.00 -3.77
N ASN A 217 25.41 -4.48 -3.43
CA ASN A 217 25.25 -3.36 -2.51
C ASN A 217 24.54 -3.75 -1.20
N VAL A 218 23.52 -4.60 -1.29
CA VAL A 218 22.78 -5.10 -0.13
C VAL A 218 22.44 -6.59 -0.28
N THR A 219 22.04 -7.21 0.82
CA THR A 219 21.45 -8.54 0.91
C THR A 219 20.26 -8.52 1.86
N THR A 220 19.45 -9.58 1.89
CA THR A 220 18.35 -9.72 2.85
C THR A 220 18.58 -10.83 3.85
N ARG A 221 18.08 -10.64 5.07
CA ARG A 221 17.88 -11.70 6.07
C ARG A 221 16.44 -12.21 6.07
N ASP A 222 16.28 -13.39 6.63
CA ASP A 222 14.98 -13.92 6.99
C ASP A 222 14.28 -13.02 8.02
N ILE A 223 12.97 -12.80 7.82
CA ILE A 223 12.17 -11.91 8.66
C ILE A 223 12.10 -12.40 10.10
N LEU A 224 11.89 -13.70 10.31
CA LEU A 224 11.68 -14.29 11.63
C LEU A 224 13.00 -14.43 12.40
N GLU A 225 14.09 -14.83 11.72
CA GLU A 225 15.44 -14.80 12.28
C GLU A 225 15.77 -13.39 12.82
N THR A 226 15.46 -12.37 12.02
CA THR A 226 15.73 -10.97 12.33
C THR A 226 14.88 -10.48 13.50
N ALA A 227 13.57 -10.76 13.48
CA ALA A 227 12.64 -10.40 14.56
C ALA A 227 13.06 -11.01 15.90
N ARG A 228 13.38 -12.32 15.92
CA ARG A 228 13.79 -13.03 17.14
C ARG A 228 15.09 -12.50 17.75
N ALA A 229 15.94 -11.85 16.97
CA ALA A 229 17.17 -11.23 17.45
C ALA A 229 16.95 -9.81 17.98
N TYR A 230 16.18 -8.98 17.25
CA TYR A 230 15.98 -7.57 17.60
C TYR A 230 14.90 -7.33 18.66
N VAL A 231 13.83 -8.14 18.72
CA VAL A 231 12.74 -7.93 19.68
C VAL A 231 13.23 -7.99 21.14
N PRO A 232 14.05 -8.99 21.55
CA PRO A 232 14.64 -8.99 22.89
C PRO A 232 15.52 -7.78 23.15
N GLN A 233 16.33 -7.35 22.17
CA GLN A 233 17.18 -6.16 22.30
C GLN A 233 16.34 -4.89 22.51
N MET A 234 15.26 -4.70 21.76
CA MET A 234 14.36 -3.56 21.94
C MET A 234 13.72 -3.54 23.33
N ARG A 235 13.39 -4.71 23.89
CA ARG A 235 12.91 -4.83 25.27
C ARG A 235 13.98 -4.48 26.29
N GLU A 236 15.21 -4.96 26.12
CA GLU A 236 16.35 -4.60 26.98
C GLU A 236 16.66 -3.10 26.92
N GLU A 237 16.47 -2.48 25.75
CA GLU A 237 16.59 -1.04 25.55
C GLU A 237 15.40 -0.25 26.10
N GLY A 238 14.38 -0.93 26.64
CA GLY A 238 13.27 -0.36 27.40
C GLY A 238 12.04 0.02 26.59
N ALA A 239 11.76 -0.67 25.47
CA ALA A 239 10.48 -0.56 24.78
C ALA A 239 9.34 -1.17 25.62
N ASP A 240 8.30 -0.39 25.89
CA ASP A 240 7.09 -0.82 26.61
C ASP A 240 6.14 -1.62 25.71
N ILE A 241 6.02 -1.20 24.45
CA ILE A 241 5.30 -1.95 23.42
C ILE A 241 6.13 -2.03 22.14
N ILE A 242 5.99 -3.13 21.38
CA ILE A 242 6.69 -3.34 20.12
C ILE A 242 5.67 -3.63 19.02
N ILE A 243 5.71 -2.82 17.97
CA ILE A 243 4.87 -2.95 16.77
C ILE A 243 5.78 -3.39 15.63
N ALA A 244 5.41 -4.49 14.97
CA ALA A 244 6.09 -4.95 13.77
C ALA A 244 5.45 -4.31 12.53
N LEU A 245 6.24 -3.56 11.77
CA LEU A 245 5.90 -3.05 10.45
C LEU A 245 6.31 -4.13 9.44
N SER A 246 5.36 -5.02 9.17
CA SER A 246 5.55 -6.16 8.30
C SER A 246 5.07 -5.79 6.91
N HIS A 247 5.95 -5.24 6.08
CA HIS A 247 5.66 -5.12 4.66
C HIS A 247 5.72 -6.52 4.03
N SER A 248 4.71 -7.32 4.35
CA SER A 248 4.60 -8.74 4.08
C SER A 248 3.14 -9.14 4.24
N GLY A 249 2.71 -10.10 3.43
CA GLY A 249 1.34 -10.57 3.44
C GLY A 249 0.98 -11.48 4.61
N ILE A 250 -0.32 -11.61 4.83
CA ILE A 250 -0.91 -12.63 5.71
C ILE A 250 -0.93 -13.95 4.92
N GLY A 251 0.09 -14.77 5.15
CA GLY A 251 0.32 -16.03 4.43
C GLY A 251 0.14 -17.28 5.30
N SER A 252 0.94 -18.30 5.02
CA SER A 252 0.95 -19.57 5.78
C SER A 252 1.39 -19.34 7.22
N ALA A 253 0.79 -20.10 8.15
CA ALA A 253 1.30 -20.19 9.54
C ALA A 253 2.53 -21.10 9.65
N ASP A 254 2.73 -22.00 8.68
CA ASP A 254 3.90 -22.88 8.64
C ASP A 254 5.13 -22.09 8.21
N GLU A 255 6.05 -21.91 9.16
CA GLU A 255 7.31 -21.21 8.97
C GLU A 255 8.23 -21.96 7.99
N THR A 256 8.75 -21.22 7.01
CA THR A 256 9.80 -21.65 6.10
C THR A 256 10.82 -20.53 5.94
N ASP A 257 12.04 -20.86 5.50
CA ASP A 257 13.06 -19.84 5.27
C ASP A 257 12.64 -18.84 4.20
N MET A 258 12.91 -17.56 4.43
CA MET A 258 12.78 -16.46 3.46
C MET A 258 11.35 -16.29 2.94
N MET A 259 10.35 -16.43 3.80
CA MET A 259 8.95 -16.22 3.42
C MET A 259 8.68 -14.82 2.88
N GLU A 260 7.94 -14.75 1.77
CA GLU A 260 7.40 -13.50 1.22
C GLU A 260 6.25 -12.96 2.08
N ASN A 261 5.35 -13.85 2.50
CA ASN A 261 4.12 -13.55 3.25
C ASN A 261 4.21 -14.16 4.66
N ALA A 262 5.04 -13.55 5.50
CA ALA A 262 5.49 -14.03 6.80
C ALA A 262 4.72 -13.44 7.99
N SER A 263 3.69 -12.63 7.77
CA SER A 263 3.01 -11.89 8.84
C SER A 263 2.38 -12.79 9.91
N VAL A 264 1.92 -13.99 9.53
CA VAL A 264 1.38 -14.97 10.49
C VAL A 264 2.44 -15.52 11.44
N PRO A 265 3.53 -16.17 11.00
CA PRO A 265 4.58 -16.63 11.90
C PRO A 265 5.33 -15.47 12.58
N LEU A 266 5.39 -14.28 11.98
CA LEU A 266 5.96 -13.09 12.64
C LEU A 266 5.14 -12.69 13.87
N ALA A 267 3.82 -12.75 13.79
CA ALA A 267 2.95 -12.49 14.94
C ALA A 267 3.20 -13.47 16.09
N ALA A 268 3.68 -14.69 15.81
CA ALA A 268 4.01 -15.67 16.85
C ALA A 268 5.30 -15.34 17.62
N VAL A 269 6.11 -14.37 17.20
CA VAL A 269 7.34 -13.99 17.92
C VAL A 269 7.02 -13.33 19.25
N ASP A 270 7.53 -13.90 20.34
CA ASP A 270 7.34 -13.37 21.70
C ASP A 270 7.89 -11.95 21.82
N GLY A 271 7.10 -11.07 22.46
CA GLY A 271 7.47 -9.67 22.68
C GLY A 271 6.99 -8.68 21.62
N ILE A 272 6.45 -9.13 20.48
CA ILE A 272 5.67 -8.27 19.57
C ILE A 272 4.24 -8.12 20.12
N ASP A 273 3.70 -6.91 20.15
CA ASP A 273 2.35 -6.62 20.68
C ASP A 273 1.32 -6.36 19.59
N ALA A 274 1.72 -5.84 18.42
CA ALA A 274 0.84 -5.56 17.29
C ALA A 274 1.59 -5.67 15.95
N LEU A 275 0.84 -5.84 14.86
CA LEU A 275 1.38 -5.92 13.51
C LEU A 275 0.66 -4.96 12.55
N LEU A 276 1.43 -4.21 11.78
CA LEU A 276 0.95 -3.51 10.61
C LEU A 276 1.39 -4.33 9.40
N THR A 277 0.45 -4.77 8.56
CA THR A 277 0.70 -5.68 7.43
C THR A 277 0.42 -5.00 6.10
N GLY A 278 0.96 -5.52 4.98
CA GLY A 278 0.87 -4.89 3.65
C GLY A 278 1.20 -5.86 2.52
N HIS A 279 1.78 -5.37 1.43
CA HIS A 279 2.34 -6.12 0.30
C HIS A 279 1.33 -6.84 -0.61
N ASN A 280 0.24 -7.38 -0.05
CA ASN A 280 -0.76 -8.15 -0.81
C ASN A 280 -1.96 -7.31 -1.25
N HIS A 281 -2.02 -6.03 -0.88
CA HIS A 281 -3.07 -5.08 -1.27
C HIS A 281 -4.48 -5.53 -0.83
N LEU A 282 -4.58 -6.25 0.28
CA LEU A 282 -5.84 -6.73 0.84
C LEU A 282 -6.26 -5.87 2.03
N VAL A 283 -7.50 -6.03 2.48
CA VAL A 283 -8.03 -5.35 3.67
C VAL A 283 -8.14 -6.38 4.79
N PHE A 284 -7.57 -6.08 5.96
CA PHE A 284 -7.68 -6.90 7.16
C PHE A 284 -8.01 -6.02 8.38
N PRO A 285 -8.99 -6.37 9.24
CA PRO A 285 -9.84 -7.57 9.24
C PRO A 285 -10.78 -7.69 8.03
N SER A 286 -11.05 -8.92 7.59
CA SER A 286 -11.96 -9.23 6.47
C SER A 286 -12.26 -10.73 6.37
N PRO A 287 -13.47 -11.14 5.95
CA PRO A 287 -13.81 -12.54 5.68
C PRO A 287 -12.88 -13.26 4.70
N THR A 288 -12.12 -12.52 3.88
CA THR A 288 -11.08 -13.08 2.99
C THR A 288 -10.10 -14.00 3.74
N PHE A 289 -9.86 -13.74 5.02
CA PHE A 289 -8.87 -14.47 5.83
C PHE A 289 -9.48 -15.50 6.79
N ALA A 290 -10.77 -15.81 6.68
CA ALA A 290 -11.47 -16.69 7.64
C ALA A 290 -10.88 -18.10 7.76
N GLU A 291 -10.26 -18.61 6.69
CA GLU A 291 -9.67 -19.96 6.63
C GLU A 291 -8.16 -19.97 6.90
N TYR A 292 -7.55 -18.82 7.24
CA TYR A 292 -6.12 -18.75 7.53
C TYR A 292 -5.84 -19.23 8.96
N ALA A 293 -4.88 -20.16 9.08
CA ALA A 293 -4.50 -20.70 10.38
C ALA A 293 -3.96 -19.60 11.31
N ALA A 294 -4.36 -19.66 12.58
CA ALA A 294 -4.01 -18.68 13.61
C ALA A 294 -4.49 -17.23 13.35
N VAL A 295 -5.41 -17.03 12.41
CA VAL A 295 -6.04 -15.74 12.14
C VAL A 295 -7.48 -15.75 12.64
N ASP A 296 -7.83 -14.76 13.46
CA ASP A 296 -9.22 -14.41 13.77
C ASP A 296 -9.62 -13.22 12.89
N ALA A 297 -10.24 -13.55 11.76
CA ALA A 297 -10.58 -12.58 10.73
C ALA A 297 -11.66 -11.58 11.14
N ASP A 298 -12.53 -11.94 12.09
CA ASP A 298 -13.60 -11.08 12.59
C ASP A 298 -13.06 -10.12 13.67
N ALA A 299 -12.18 -10.61 14.56
CA ALA A 299 -11.59 -9.79 15.61
C ALA A 299 -10.35 -8.99 15.16
N GLY A 300 -9.80 -9.28 13.96
CA GLY A 300 -8.58 -8.66 13.46
C GLY A 300 -7.33 -9.09 14.22
N LEU A 301 -7.26 -10.37 14.62
CA LEU A 301 -6.14 -10.90 15.40
C LEU A 301 -5.34 -11.94 14.61
N ILE A 302 -4.03 -11.94 14.80
CA ILE A 302 -3.12 -12.98 14.31
C ILE A 302 -2.32 -13.48 15.52
N HIS A 303 -2.39 -14.78 15.81
CA HIS A 303 -1.87 -15.36 17.06
C HIS A 303 -2.36 -14.61 18.33
N GLY A 304 -3.59 -14.09 18.30
CA GLY A 304 -4.18 -13.32 19.41
C GLY A 304 -3.71 -11.87 19.52
N LYS A 305 -2.82 -11.40 18.63
CA LYS A 305 -2.31 -10.02 18.61
C LYS A 305 -3.05 -9.21 17.54
N PRO A 306 -3.39 -7.94 17.81
CA PRO A 306 -4.06 -7.10 16.83
C PRO A 306 -3.16 -6.86 15.61
N ALA A 307 -3.76 -7.00 14.43
CA ALA A 307 -3.11 -6.70 13.16
C ALA A 307 -4.07 -6.00 12.21
N THR A 308 -3.56 -5.14 11.33
CA THR A 308 -4.36 -4.47 10.28
C THR A 308 -3.63 -4.51 8.94
N MET A 309 -4.40 -4.42 7.85
CA MET A 309 -3.91 -4.16 6.50
C MET A 309 -4.83 -3.11 5.85
N GLY A 310 -4.29 -1.92 5.59
CA GLY A 310 -5.01 -0.74 5.09
C GLY A 310 -5.36 -0.77 3.60
N GLY A 311 -5.53 -1.96 3.00
CA GLY A 311 -5.75 -2.07 1.57
C GLY A 311 -4.52 -1.62 0.80
N PHE A 312 -4.71 -0.65 -0.09
CA PHE A 312 -3.69 -0.06 -0.94
C PHE A 312 -4.19 1.29 -1.49
N TRP A 313 -3.29 2.11 -2.02
CA TRP A 313 -3.57 3.38 -2.70
C TRP A 313 -4.32 4.42 -1.84
N GLY A 314 -4.24 4.30 -0.51
CA GLY A 314 -5.02 5.12 0.43
C GLY A 314 -6.51 4.79 0.46
N SER A 315 -6.93 3.62 -0.07
CA SER A 315 -8.34 3.22 -0.12
C SER A 315 -8.97 2.99 1.26
N HIS A 316 -8.17 2.58 2.24
CA HIS A 316 -8.58 2.37 3.62
C HIS A 316 -7.54 2.94 4.58
N LEU A 317 -7.98 3.28 5.79
CA LEU A 317 -7.10 3.48 6.94
C LEU A 317 -7.25 2.30 7.89
N GLY A 318 -6.16 1.61 8.19
CA GLY A 318 -6.12 0.62 9.26
C GLY A 318 -6.14 1.29 10.63
N VAL A 319 -6.88 0.74 11.60
CA VAL A 319 -6.95 1.29 12.96
C VAL A 319 -6.87 0.16 13.98
N ILE A 320 -5.84 0.21 14.83
CA ILE A 320 -5.72 -0.62 16.02
C ILE A 320 -5.91 0.27 17.25
N ASP A 321 -6.91 -0.05 18.06
CA ASP A 321 -7.11 0.56 19.37
C ASP A 321 -6.49 -0.36 20.44
N LEU A 322 -5.56 0.17 21.21
CA LEU A 322 -4.97 -0.53 22.37
C LEU A 322 -5.45 0.13 23.66
N MET A 323 -6.02 -0.66 24.55
CA MET A 323 -6.12 -0.30 25.96
C MET A 323 -4.84 -0.75 26.65
N LEU A 324 -4.07 0.22 27.12
CA LEU A 324 -2.84 0.00 27.85
C LEU A 324 -3.10 0.16 29.35
N GLU A 325 -2.48 -0.68 30.15
CA GLU A 325 -2.47 -0.56 31.61
C GLU A 325 -1.04 -0.39 32.11
N ARG A 326 -0.84 0.56 33.00
CA ARG A 326 0.45 0.85 33.59
C ARG A 326 0.57 0.16 34.94
N GLU A 327 1.49 -0.79 35.05
CA GLU A 327 1.84 -1.46 36.30
C GLU A 327 3.33 -1.30 36.60
N ALA A 328 3.67 -0.89 37.82
CA ALA A 328 5.05 -0.71 38.27
C ALA A 328 5.93 0.19 37.37
N GLY A 329 5.32 1.03 36.51
CA GLY A 329 6.02 1.93 35.61
C GLY A 329 6.10 1.45 34.16
N GLU A 330 5.69 0.22 33.87
CA GLU A 330 5.68 -0.38 32.53
C GLU A 330 4.26 -0.43 31.98
N TRP A 331 4.12 -0.29 30.66
CA TRP A 331 2.83 -0.43 29.97
C TRP A 331 2.64 -1.82 29.40
N ARG A 332 1.42 -2.34 29.46
CA ARG A 332 1.01 -3.58 28.81
C ARG A 332 -0.33 -3.44 28.12
N VAL A 333 -0.53 -4.17 27.03
CA VAL A 333 -1.83 -4.27 26.35
C VAL A 333 -2.77 -5.16 27.20
N VAL A 334 -3.93 -4.64 27.58
CA VAL A 334 -4.97 -5.39 28.33
C VAL A 334 -6.25 -5.61 27.54
N ASN A 335 -6.46 -4.85 26.48
CA ASN A 335 -7.56 -5.04 25.54
C ASN A 335 -7.22 -4.41 24.19
N GLN A 336 -7.84 -4.90 23.12
CA GLN A 336 -7.62 -4.40 21.77
C GLN A 336 -8.92 -4.44 20.94
N SER A 337 -9.03 -3.54 19.97
CA SER A 337 -9.96 -3.68 18.85
C SER A 337 -9.29 -3.24 17.56
N VAL A 338 -9.76 -3.80 16.44
CA VAL A 338 -9.22 -3.49 15.12
C VAL A 338 -10.37 -3.19 14.17
N GLU A 339 -10.21 -2.16 13.35
CA GLU A 339 -11.11 -1.85 12.24
C GLU A 339 -10.33 -1.32 11.04
N THR A 340 -10.99 -1.26 9.88
CA THR A 340 -10.52 -0.50 8.72
C THR A 340 -11.57 0.53 8.34
N ARG A 341 -11.13 1.73 7.97
CA ARG A 341 -12.01 2.84 7.56
C ARG A 341 -11.87 3.08 6.06
N PRO A 342 -12.83 2.64 5.24
CA PRO A 342 -12.79 2.89 3.80
C PRO A 342 -13.02 4.37 3.48
N ILE A 343 -12.38 4.88 2.42
CA ILE A 343 -12.65 6.24 1.91
C ILE A 343 -13.82 6.29 0.93
N SER A 344 -14.27 5.13 0.45
CA SER A 344 -15.39 5.01 -0.48
C SER A 344 -16.13 3.68 -0.27
N LYS A 345 -17.37 3.60 -0.76
CA LYS A 345 -18.12 2.34 -0.83
C LYS A 345 -18.61 2.08 -2.24
N ARG A 346 -18.68 0.81 -2.59
CA ARG A 346 -19.39 0.35 -3.79
C ARG A 346 -20.83 0.00 -3.44
N ASN A 347 -21.78 0.64 -4.10
CA ASN A 347 -23.20 0.41 -3.90
C ASN A 347 -23.68 -0.83 -4.67
N GLU A 348 -24.90 -1.29 -4.39
CA GLU A 348 -25.51 -2.46 -5.05
C GLU A 348 -25.61 -2.30 -6.57
N ASP A 349 -25.82 -1.07 -7.05
CA ASP A 349 -25.86 -0.70 -8.47
C ASP A 349 -24.47 -0.55 -9.10
N ARG A 350 -23.41 -0.89 -8.35
CA ARG A 350 -21.98 -0.80 -8.72
C ARG A 350 -21.41 0.62 -8.77
N SER A 351 -22.21 1.66 -8.50
CA SER A 351 -21.69 3.02 -8.35
C SER A 351 -20.78 3.13 -7.13
N ILE A 352 -19.85 4.09 -7.18
CA ILE A 352 -18.98 4.42 -6.05
C ILE A 352 -19.53 5.65 -5.36
N THR A 353 -19.49 5.65 -4.04
CA THR A 353 -19.77 6.83 -3.22
C THR A 353 -18.58 7.11 -2.33
N ALA A 354 -18.00 8.30 -2.46
CA ALA A 354 -17.05 8.82 -1.49
C ALA A 354 -17.67 8.86 -0.09
N LEU A 355 -16.92 8.42 0.91
CA LEU A 355 -17.30 8.45 2.32
C LEU A 355 -16.66 9.62 3.07
N VAL A 356 -15.58 10.16 2.52
CA VAL A 356 -14.82 11.30 3.05
C VAL A 356 -14.39 12.22 1.92
N GLU A 357 -14.26 13.50 2.25
CA GLU A 357 -13.66 14.51 1.37
C GLU A 357 -12.14 14.49 1.46
N SER A 358 -11.47 15.12 0.49
CA SER A 358 -10.01 15.29 0.53
C SER A 358 -9.60 16.38 1.52
N ASP A 359 -8.43 16.21 2.16
CA ASP A 359 -7.76 17.26 2.92
C ASP A 359 -7.08 18.25 1.98
N ASP A 360 -7.57 19.49 1.98
CA ASP A 360 -7.07 20.57 1.11
C ASP A 360 -5.60 20.93 1.37
N THR A 361 -5.08 20.70 2.59
CA THR A 361 -3.68 20.99 2.92
C THR A 361 -2.75 20.01 2.21
N VAL A 362 -3.12 18.73 2.17
CA VAL A 362 -2.37 17.68 1.46
C VAL A 362 -2.37 17.92 -0.05
N LEU A 363 -3.54 18.30 -0.59
CA LEU A 363 -3.66 18.67 -2.00
C LEU A 363 -2.78 19.88 -2.32
N ALA A 364 -2.94 20.98 -1.59
CA ALA A 364 -2.16 22.20 -1.82
C ALA A 364 -0.63 21.98 -1.72
N ALA A 365 -0.18 21.11 -0.82
CA ALA A 365 1.25 20.80 -0.65
C ALA A 365 1.84 20.05 -1.86
N THR A 366 1.02 19.37 -2.66
CA THR A 366 1.46 18.54 -3.79
C THR A 366 0.92 18.97 -5.15
N GLU A 367 0.10 20.02 -5.20
CA GLU A 367 -0.52 20.58 -6.41
C GLU A 367 0.49 20.88 -7.54
N PRO A 368 1.66 21.50 -7.29
CA PRO A 368 2.59 21.77 -8.39
C PRO A 368 3.05 20.49 -9.10
N VAL A 369 3.32 19.42 -8.34
CA VAL A 369 3.77 18.15 -8.91
C VAL A 369 2.60 17.39 -9.55
N HIS A 370 1.38 17.55 -9.03
CA HIS A 370 0.17 17.03 -9.67
C HIS A 370 0.01 17.64 -11.08
N ASP A 371 0.11 18.97 -11.20
CA ASP A 371 -0.01 19.67 -12.47
C ASP A 371 1.11 19.29 -13.45
N GLU A 372 2.36 19.23 -12.98
CA GLU A 372 3.50 18.75 -13.79
C GLU A 372 3.27 17.30 -14.27
N THR A 373 2.73 16.44 -13.42
CA THR A 373 2.38 15.05 -13.79
C THR A 373 1.28 15.03 -14.86
N LEU A 374 0.25 15.87 -14.74
CA LEU A 374 -0.81 15.98 -15.74
C LEU A 374 -0.26 16.44 -17.10
N GLU A 375 0.66 17.40 -17.12
CA GLU A 375 1.34 17.83 -18.34
C GLU A 375 2.16 16.68 -18.95
N TYR A 376 2.93 15.97 -18.13
CA TYR A 376 3.71 14.82 -18.55
C TYR A 376 2.83 13.73 -19.18
N VAL A 377 1.80 13.24 -18.48
CA VAL A 377 0.98 12.12 -18.97
C VAL A 377 0.16 12.50 -20.21
N ARG A 378 -0.11 13.80 -20.44
CA ARG A 378 -0.79 14.32 -21.63
C ARG A 378 0.16 14.61 -22.80
N THR A 379 1.48 14.45 -22.62
CA THR A 379 2.46 14.67 -23.68
C THR A 379 2.23 13.72 -24.85
N ALA A 380 2.15 14.28 -26.06
CA ALA A 380 1.85 13.53 -27.27
C ALA A 380 3.01 12.59 -27.64
N VAL A 381 2.69 11.31 -27.85
CA VAL A 381 3.61 10.26 -28.29
C VAL A 381 3.41 9.97 -29.79
N GLY A 382 2.18 10.06 -30.28
CA GLY A 382 1.88 9.77 -31.67
C GLY A 382 0.40 9.86 -32.01
N LYS A 383 -0.02 9.14 -33.06
CA LYS A 383 -1.41 9.02 -33.47
C LYS A 383 -1.75 7.58 -33.83
N THR A 384 -2.97 7.16 -33.55
CA THR A 384 -3.54 5.90 -34.04
C THR A 384 -4.74 6.16 -34.95
N ALA A 385 -4.84 5.42 -36.04
CA ALA A 385 -5.97 5.52 -36.98
C ALA A 385 -7.18 4.66 -36.55
N ALA A 386 -7.00 3.78 -35.58
CA ALA A 386 -8.03 2.88 -35.05
C ALA A 386 -8.02 2.91 -33.51
N PRO A 387 -9.17 2.66 -32.85
CA PRO A 387 -9.19 2.51 -31.40
C PRO A 387 -8.30 1.36 -30.93
N LEU A 388 -7.66 1.53 -29.77
CA LEU A 388 -6.93 0.47 -29.07
C LEU A 388 -7.71 0.17 -27.78
N HIS A 389 -8.37 -0.97 -27.73
CA HIS A 389 -9.10 -1.41 -26.55
C HIS A 389 -8.69 -2.83 -26.19
N SER A 390 -9.05 -3.32 -25.01
CA SER A 390 -8.71 -4.67 -24.54
C SER A 390 -9.93 -5.53 -24.12
N TYR A 391 -11.14 -5.14 -24.53
CA TYR A 391 -12.41 -5.72 -24.06
C TYR A 391 -12.51 -7.25 -24.13
N PHE A 392 -11.92 -7.85 -25.16
CA PHE A 392 -11.98 -9.30 -25.40
C PHE A 392 -10.60 -9.93 -25.51
N ALA A 393 -9.55 -9.25 -25.01
CA ALA A 393 -8.15 -9.63 -25.24
C ALA A 393 -7.75 -11.00 -24.66
N LEU A 394 -8.56 -11.58 -23.76
CA LEU A 394 -8.36 -12.94 -23.25
C LEU A 394 -8.88 -14.04 -24.18
N VAL A 395 -9.80 -13.73 -25.09
CA VAL A 395 -10.54 -14.73 -25.89
C VAL A 395 -10.52 -14.44 -27.39
N ALA A 396 -9.99 -13.30 -27.80
CA ALA A 396 -9.89 -12.88 -29.19
C ALA A 396 -8.64 -12.05 -29.42
N ASP A 397 -8.20 -12.00 -30.68
CA ASP A 397 -7.14 -11.09 -31.12
C ASP A 397 -7.56 -9.63 -30.87
N ASP A 398 -6.64 -8.84 -30.34
CA ASP A 398 -6.95 -7.51 -29.80
C ASP A 398 -5.86 -6.47 -30.15
N PRO A 399 -6.24 -5.26 -30.59
CA PRO A 399 -5.29 -4.25 -31.03
C PRO A 399 -4.35 -3.75 -29.92
N SER A 400 -4.78 -3.82 -28.65
CA SER A 400 -3.98 -3.35 -27.51
C SER A 400 -2.78 -4.27 -27.23
N VAL A 401 -2.96 -5.58 -27.37
CA VAL A 401 -1.87 -6.58 -27.25
C VAL A 401 -1.02 -6.59 -28.51
N GLN A 402 -1.64 -6.44 -29.68
CA GLN A 402 -0.97 -6.49 -30.98
C GLN A 402 0.09 -5.39 -31.13
N ILE A 403 -0.19 -4.15 -30.69
CA ILE A 403 0.78 -3.05 -30.78
C ILE A 403 1.99 -3.27 -29.85
N VAL A 404 1.77 -3.79 -28.64
CA VAL A 404 2.84 -4.17 -27.72
C VAL A 404 3.71 -5.26 -28.35
N SER A 405 3.07 -6.27 -28.94
CA SER A 405 3.78 -7.36 -29.60
C SER A 405 4.65 -6.88 -30.77
N GLN A 406 4.11 -5.99 -31.61
CA GLN A 406 4.85 -5.38 -32.71
C GLN A 406 6.03 -4.53 -32.21
N ALA A 407 5.84 -3.73 -31.17
CA ALA A 407 6.89 -2.91 -30.59
C ALA A 407 8.04 -3.76 -30.02
N GLN A 408 7.72 -4.83 -29.28
CA GLN A 408 8.71 -5.78 -28.76
C GLN A 408 9.49 -6.46 -29.88
N THR A 409 8.79 -6.98 -30.90
CA THR A 409 9.42 -7.65 -32.04
C THR A 409 10.31 -6.69 -32.81
N TRP A 410 9.86 -5.46 -33.08
CA TRP A 410 10.67 -4.45 -33.74
C TRP A 410 11.95 -4.13 -32.94
N TYR A 411 11.80 -3.82 -31.65
CA TYR A 411 12.92 -3.45 -30.78
C TYR A 411 13.99 -4.55 -30.72
N ILE A 412 13.58 -5.80 -30.51
CA ILE A 412 14.50 -6.94 -30.48
C ILE A 412 15.11 -7.23 -31.85
N SER A 413 14.35 -7.07 -32.94
CA SER A 413 14.87 -7.22 -34.30
C SER A 413 16.02 -6.26 -34.57
N GLU A 414 15.89 -4.99 -34.14
CA GLU A 414 16.96 -4.00 -34.26
C GLU A 414 18.17 -4.38 -33.41
N MET A 415 17.97 -4.84 -32.17
CA MET A 415 19.07 -5.27 -31.29
C MET A 415 19.82 -6.51 -31.80
N MET A 416 19.18 -7.36 -32.60
CA MET A 416 19.80 -8.58 -33.13
C MET A 416 20.69 -8.34 -34.35
N LYS A 417 20.57 -7.21 -35.04
CA LYS A 417 21.39 -6.89 -36.23
C LYS A 417 22.88 -6.89 -35.88
N GLY A 418 23.69 -7.58 -36.67
CA GLY A 418 25.13 -7.71 -36.48
C GLY A 418 25.55 -8.64 -35.33
N THR A 419 24.60 -9.27 -34.63
CA THR A 419 24.88 -10.26 -33.58
C THR A 419 24.87 -11.69 -34.15
N GLU A 420 25.36 -12.67 -33.39
CA GLU A 420 25.25 -14.09 -33.76
C GLU A 420 23.81 -14.60 -33.86
N TYR A 421 22.84 -13.84 -33.33
CA TYR A 421 21.42 -14.16 -33.34
C TYR A 421 20.68 -13.54 -34.53
N GLU A 422 21.35 -12.71 -35.35
CA GLU A 422 20.72 -12.08 -36.51
C GLU A 422 20.04 -13.13 -37.41
N GLY A 423 18.77 -12.87 -37.77
CA GLY A 423 17.98 -13.75 -38.61
C GLY A 423 17.29 -14.92 -37.89
N LEU A 424 17.47 -15.10 -36.58
CA LEU A 424 16.63 -16.02 -35.82
C LEU A 424 15.16 -15.52 -35.80
N PRO A 425 14.16 -16.40 -35.94
CA PRO A 425 12.76 -16.03 -35.78
C PRO A 425 12.47 -15.46 -34.39
N ILE A 426 11.73 -14.36 -34.34
CA ILE A 426 11.34 -13.69 -33.09
C ILE A 426 9.86 -13.94 -32.83
N LEU A 427 9.55 -14.46 -31.65
CA LEU A 427 8.20 -14.54 -31.11
C LEU A 427 8.11 -13.56 -29.94
N SER A 428 7.09 -12.69 -29.95
CA SER A 428 6.80 -11.81 -28.83
C SER A 428 5.75 -12.47 -27.93
N ALA A 429 5.99 -12.40 -26.62
CA ALA A 429 5.03 -12.76 -25.61
C ALA A 429 4.45 -11.47 -25.00
N ALA A 430 3.17 -11.22 -25.25
CA ALA A 430 2.44 -10.07 -24.74
C ALA A 430 1.14 -10.55 -24.09
N ALA A 431 0.78 -9.95 -22.96
CA ALA A 431 -0.43 -10.25 -22.22
C ALA A 431 -1.25 -8.96 -22.05
N PRO A 432 -2.59 -9.04 -22.09
CA PRO A 432 -3.43 -7.90 -21.76
C PRO A 432 -3.47 -7.70 -20.24
N PHE A 433 -2.90 -6.60 -19.74
CA PHE A 433 -2.92 -6.33 -18.29
C PHE A 433 -4.30 -5.85 -17.79
N LYS A 434 -5.02 -5.10 -18.61
CA LYS A 434 -6.38 -4.64 -18.33
C LYS A 434 -7.35 -5.43 -19.18
N ALA A 435 -7.95 -6.49 -18.64
CA ALA A 435 -8.94 -7.31 -19.37
C ALA A 435 -10.13 -7.71 -18.48
N GLY A 436 -10.51 -6.83 -17.54
CA GLY A 436 -11.54 -7.11 -16.55
C GLY A 436 -11.04 -7.98 -15.39
N GLY A 437 -11.83 -8.99 -15.00
CA GLY A 437 -11.48 -9.92 -13.92
C GLY A 437 -11.58 -9.28 -12.53
N ARG A 438 -10.53 -9.44 -11.70
CA ARG A 438 -10.47 -8.88 -10.34
C ARG A 438 -10.58 -7.34 -10.31
N GLY A 439 -10.16 -6.67 -11.38
CA GLY A 439 -10.29 -5.21 -11.53
C GLY A 439 -11.72 -4.74 -11.83
N GLY A 440 -12.64 -5.65 -12.15
CA GLY A 440 -14.05 -5.33 -12.42
C GLY A 440 -14.35 -4.93 -13.88
N PRO A 441 -15.60 -4.56 -14.17
CA PRO A 441 -16.09 -4.35 -15.54
C PRO A 441 -15.54 -3.10 -16.24
N ASP A 442 -14.90 -2.19 -15.50
CA ASP A 442 -14.32 -0.96 -16.04
C ASP A 442 -12.79 -1.07 -16.21
N TYR A 443 -12.21 -2.24 -15.90
CA TYR A 443 -10.76 -2.48 -15.95
C TYR A 443 -10.29 -2.93 -17.33
N PHE A 444 -10.47 -2.04 -18.31
CA PHE A 444 -10.05 -2.21 -19.69
C PHE A 444 -9.25 -1.00 -20.17
N THR A 445 -8.39 -1.23 -21.15
CA THR A 445 -7.80 -0.16 -21.96
C THR A 445 -8.83 0.29 -22.98
N ASP A 446 -8.99 1.60 -23.15
CA ASP A 446 -9.85 2.19 -24.18
C ASP A 446 -9.24 3.52 -24.67
N VAL A 447 -8.49 3.44 -25.76
CA VAL A 447 -7.83 4.57 -26.42
C VAL A 447 -8.54 4.84 -27.74
N PRO A 448 -9.20 6.00 -27.91
CA PRO A 448 -9.87 6.33 -29.16
C PRO A 448 -8.87 6.52 -30.31
N ALA A 449 -9.37 6.42 -31.55
CA ALA A 449 -8.59 6.86 -32.71
C ALA A 449 -8.27 8.36 -32.61
N GLY A 450 -7.04 8.74 -32.96
CA GLY A 450 -6.56 10.11 -32.83
C GLY A 450 -5.20 10.20 -32.16
N ASP A 451 -5.00 11.22 -31.35
CA ASP A 451 -3.74 11.47 -30.65
C ASP A 451 -3.53 10.45 -29.51
N VAL A 452 -2.32 9.95 -29.41
CA VAL A 452 -1.85 9.03 -28.36
C VAL A 452 -0.85 9.78 -27.51
N ALA A 453 -1.09 9.83 -26.20
CA ALA A 453 -0.23 10.44 -25.22
C ALA A 453 0.43 9.39 -24.30
N ILE A 454 1.35 9.82 -23.44
CA ILE A 454 2.04 8.93 -22.47
C ILE A 454 1.04 8.14 -21.62
N LYS A 455 -0.05 8.76 -21.15
CA LYS A 455 -1.13 8.07 -20.42
C LYS A 455 -1.70 6.88 -21.19
N ASN A 456 -1.83 7.00 -22.51
CA ASN A 456 -2.38 5.93 -23.34
C ASN A 456 -1.39 4.77 -23.50
N VAL A 457 -0.09 5.08 -23.59
CA VAL A 457 0.97 4.07 -23.62
C VAL A 457 1.07 3.35 -22.28
N ALA A 458 0.98 4.10 -21.18
CA ALA A 458 1.04 3.54 -19.84
C ALA A 458 -0.23 2.72 -19.50
N ASP A 459 -1.40 3.12 -20.00
CA ASP A 459 -2.64 2.33 -19.87
C ASP A 459 -2.61 1.02 -20.69
N LEU A 460 -1.85 0.98 -21.79
CA LEU A 460 -1.59 -0.25 -22.56
C LEU A 460 -0.63 -1.20 -21.83
N TYR A 461 0.35 -0.65 -21.11
CA TYR A 461 1.39 -1.41 -20.43
C TYR A 461 1.71 -0.77 -19.07
N LEU A 462 0.97 -1.21 -18.03
CA LEU A 462 0.93 -0.59 -16.70
C LEU A 462 2.24 -0.68 -15.92
N TYR A 463 3.03 -1.73 -16.16
CA TYR A 463 4.25 -1.99 -15.40
C TYR A 463 5.48 -1.54 -16.18
N PRO A 464 6.46 -0.85 -15.58
CA PRO A 464 7.71 -0.48 -16.26
C PRO A 464 8.66 -1.69 -16.43
N ASN A 465 8.14 -2.81 -16.94
CA ASN A 465 8.88 -4.02 -17.19
C ASN A 465 9.95 -3.79 -18.26
N THR A 466 11.09 -4.45 -18.09
CA THR A 466 12.13 -4.40 -19.12
C THR A 466 11.92 -5.49 -20.16
N VAL A 467 12.02 -5.13 -21.44
CA VAL A 467 12.01 -6.10 -22.54
C VAL A 467 13.24 -7.01 -22.42
N ARG A 468 13.02 -8.33 -22.56
CA ARG A 468 14.03 -9.37 -22.55
C ARG A 468 13.80 -10.32 -23.71
N ALA A 469 14.88 -10.84 -24.29
CA ALA A 469 14.84 -11.92 -25.27
C ALA A 469 15.50 -13.16 -24.68
N VAL A 470 14.86 -14.32 -24.84
CA VAL A 470 15.37 -15.62 -24.38
C VAL A 470 15.39 -16.56 -25.57
N LYS A 471 16.54 -17.21 -25.80
CA LYS A 471 16.67 -18.24 -26.84
C LYS A 471 16.07 -19.54 -26.34
N VAL A 472 15.03 -20.01 -27.02
CA VAL A 472 14.30 -21.24 -26.67
C VAL A 472 14.22 -22.19 -27.86
N THR A 473 13.95 -23.45 -27.56
CA THR A 473 13.68 -24.53 -28.51
C THR A 473 12.19 -24.57 -28.88
N GLY A 474 11.85 -25.24 -29.98
CA GLY A 474 10.44 -25.43 -30.36
C GLY A 474 9.63 -26.24 -29.35
N ALA A 475 10.27 -27.12 -28.57
CA ALA A 475 9.61 -27.87 -27.50
C ALA A 475 9.20 -26.94 -26.34
N GLU A 476 10.10 -26.05 -25.91
CA GLU A 476 9.81 -25.06 -24.86
C GLU A 476 8.71 -24.08 -25.28
N VAL A 477 8.70 -23.65 -26.55
CA VAL A 477 7.60 -22.82 -27.09
C VAL A 477 6.27 -23.57 -27.02
N LYS A 478 6.25 -24.85 -27.41
CA LYS A 478 5.04 -25.67 -27.33
C LYS A 478 4.55 -25.80 -25.89
N ASP A 479 5.43 -26.14 -24.96
CA ASP A 479 5.07 -26.29 -23.54
C ASP A 479 4.52 -24.98 -22.94
N TRP A 480 5.10 -23.84 -23.32
CA TRP A 480 4.60 -22.53 -22.91
C TRP A 480 3.20 -22.22 -23.47
N LEU A 481 2.93 -22.58 -24.73
CA LEU A 481 1.60 -22.44 -25.34
C LEU A 481 0.57 -23.36 -24.67
N GLU A 482 0.92 -24.61 -24.35
CA GLU A 482 0.03 -25.53 -23.61
C GLU A 482 -0.26 -25.00 -22.20
N ARG A 483 0.74 -24.44 -21.50
CA ARG A 483 0.54 -23.80 -20.20
C ARG A 483 -0.38 -22.59 -20.29
N SER A 484 -0.21 -21.76 -21.32
CA SER A 484 -1.04 -20.57 -21.56
C SER A 484 -2.48 -20.94 -21.90
N ALA A 485 -2.68 -22.01 -22.69
CA ALA A 485 -4.00 -22.55 -23.00
C ALA A 485 -4.70 -23.16 -21.77
N GLY A 486 -3.96 -23.42 -20.69
CA GLY A 486 -4.51 -23.89 -19.43
C GLY A 486 -5.46 -22.91 -18.73
N MET A 487 -5.65 -21.69 -19.22
CA MET A 487 -6.71 -20.77 -18.74
C MET A 487 -8.10 -21.09 -19.33
N PHE A 488 -8.15 -21.87 -20.41
CA PHE A 488 -9.40 -22.19 -21.08
C PHE A 488 -9.96 -23.51 -20.57
N ASN A 489 -11.27 -23.55 -20.34
CA ASN A 489 -11.97 -24.81 -20.13
C ASN A 489 -12.08 -25.58 -21.45
N GLN A 490 -12.07 -26.91 -21.36
CA GLN A 490 -12.44 -27.75 -22.49
C GLN A 490 -13.96 -27.64 -22.70
N VAL A 491 -14.37 -27.11 -23.85
CA VAL A 491 -15.79 -26.93 -24.20
C VAL A 491 -16.28 -28.06 -25.11
N GLU A 492 -17.48 -28.57 -24.82
CA GLU A 492 -18.18 -29.54 -25.66
C GLU A 492 -18.93 -28.84 -26.80
N ARG A 493 -18.78 -29.36 -28.02
CA ARG A 493 -19.30 -28.74 -29.26
C ARG A 493 -20.83 -28.61 -29.31
N ASP A 494 -21.54 -29.54 -28.69
CA ASP A 494 -23.01 -29.66 -28.77
C ASP A 494 -23.67 -29.59 -27.37
N GLY A 495 -22.99 -28.99 -26.39
CA GLY A 495 -23.50 -28.79 -25.02
C GLY A 495 -24.25 -27.47 -24.83
N ASP A 496 -24.80 -27.28 -23.63
CA ASP A 496 -25.38 -26.00 -23.18
C ASP A 496 -24.29 -24.90 -23.07
N GLU A 497 -24.68 -23.68 -22.67
CA GLU A 497 -23.74 -22.59 -22.38
C GLU A 497 -22.67 -23.04 -21.37
N GLN A 498 -21.40 -22.91 -21.77
CA GLN A 498 -20.24 -23.36 -21.00
C GLN A 498 -19.30 -22.18 -20.76
N TYR A 499 -18.71 -22.11 -19.56
CA TYR A 499 -17.68 -21.14 -19.25
C TYR A 499 -16.43 -21.41 -20.07
N LEU A 500 -15.95 -20.43 -20.84
CA LEU A 500 -14.74 -20.56 -21.64
C LEU A 500 -13.46 -20.44 -20.81
N LEU A 501 -13.46 -19.61 -19.76
CA LEU A 501 -12.31 -19.36 -18.89
C LEU A 501 -12.48 -20.09 -17.55
N ASN A 502 -11.38 -20.56 -16.95
CA ASN A 502 -11.37 -21.35 -15.72
C ASN A 502 -11.22 -20.57 -14.41
#